data_AF-A0A8T9Q3E1-F1
#
_entry.id   AF-A0A8T9Q3E1-F1
#
_cell.length_a   1.000
_cell.length_b   1.000
_cell.length_c   1.000
_cell.angle_alpha   90.00
_cell.angle_beta   90.00
_cell.angle_gamma   90.00
#
_symmetry.space_group_name_H-M   'P 1'
#
loop_
_entity.id
_entity.type
_entity.pdbx_description
1 polymer ?
#
loop_
_entity_poly.entity_id
_entity_poly.type
_entity_poly.pdbx_seq_one_letter_code
_entity_poly.pdbx_strand_id
1 'polypeptide(L)'
;MAARITRSLLAQLTQAQTPTKSTKRGLAYGYHSAADMQALAPGISWWYNWYSRPEAGVATIYPGLGIDYVPMQWGRDLDGTPFTADRLAANIPAGAKYLLGFNEPNFRSQANLTPTQAAALWPTLQEVARRKNLKLVSPAVNYCGDCVSENGVTYYSPTQYLDAFFAACPTCQVDYIAVHTYVCEERWLRDKIAELKKYNKPIWLTEFSCGDMPASQITLDVQKKYLTDAVNYLENEPAVFRYAWFSGRNNEIPNINLLAPASGQLTELGQLYVSLPFSGGSAPQNLLTPTGAVASSSESSATGAASAIDRNLTTRWSSNFADPQYLQLDLGTVKDIARVKISWEAAYGKDYQLQTSTDGTSWTSIHTVLNGDGGVDDITGLAGRGRYLRLYGTRRATAYGYSIYEIEVYGPATTPPATSSVTLQAESYSTMSGVQLEACSDTGGGQDVGWIDTNDWMIYNSVTFPTSGAYTIEYRVASPSGGRVSADLNAGTTQLGNVAIPATGGWQNWTTVSQTVNVTAGTYNFGVFAQAGGWNLNWIRITKAGSTTSARSAQVLATTATAGRAQALEVYPNPPPIRWASLQTQRWPVRP
;
A
#
# COMPACT_ATOMS: atom_id res chain seq x y z
N MET A 1 -25.32 -40.78 27.94
CA MET A 1 -25.56 -39.54 28.72
C MET A 1 -24.42 -39.44 29.73
N ALA A 2 -23.35 -38.72 29.40
CA ALA A 2 -23.05 -37.33 29.80
C ALA A 2 -22.36 -37.31 31.18
N ALA A 3 -21.30 -36.56 31.49
CA ALA A 3 -20.31 -35.68 30.84
C ALA A 3 -19.27 -35.42 31.98
N ARG A 4 -17.98 -35.15 31.84
CA ARG A 4 -17.25 -34.06 31.16
C ARG A 4 -15.75 -34.40 31.33
N ILE A 5 -15.00 -34.44 30.25
CA ILE A 5 -13.53 -34.33 30.29
C ILE A 5 -13.21 -32.96 29.70
N THR A 6 -12.73 -32.04 30.54
CA THR A 6 -12.26 -30.71 30.13
C THR A 6 -10.95 -30.87 29.35
N ARG A 7 -11.01 -30.67 28.03
CA ARG A 7 -9.86 -30.37 27.18
C ARG A 7 -9.45 -28.91 27.42
N SER A 8 -8.31 -28.69 28.06
CA SER A 8 -7.56 -27.44 27.92
C SER A 8 -6.57 -27.62 26.77
N LEU A 9 -7.02 -27.34 25.55
CA LEU A 9 -6.13 -27.21 24.39
C LEU A 9 -5.55 -25.79 24.40
N LEU A 10 -4.22 -25.69 24.27
CA LEU A 10 -3.51 -24.45 24.02
C LEU A 10 -4.13 -23.73 22.82
N ALA A 11 -4.67 -22.54 23.04
CA ALA A 11 -4.80 -21.53 22.01
C ALA A 11 -3.55 -20.64 22.09
N GLN A 12 -2.46 -21.07 21.45
CA GLN A 12 -1.43 -20.12 21.06
C GLN A 12 -2.06 -19.23 19.99
N LEU A 13 -2.46 -18.02 20.39
CA LEU A 13 -2.72 -16.93 19.46
C LEU A 13 -1.39 -16.62 18.77
N THR A 14 -1.18 -17.17 17.57
CA THR A 14 -0.17 -16.64 16.67
C THR A 14 -0.60 -15.22 16.33
N GLN A 15 0.04 -14.22 16.94
CA GLN A 15 0.00 -12.86 16.44
C GLN A 15 0.50 -12.92 15.00
N ALA A 16 -0.39 -12.71 14.04
CA ALA A 16 0.00 -12.55 12.65
C ALA A 16 0.98 -11.38 12.59
N GLN A 17 2.24 -11.66 12.24
CA GLN A 17 3.22 -10.60 12.00
C GLN A 17 2.64 -9.64 10.97
N THR A 18 2.70 -8.34 11.26
CA THR A 18 2.36 -7.30 10.29
C THR A 18 3.16 -7.57 9.01
N PRO A 19 2.52 -7.69 7.84
CA PRO A 19 3.23 -7.95 6.60
C PRO A 19 4.31 -6.89 6.39
N THR A 20 5.56 -7.31 6.21
CA THR A 20 6.70 -6.41 5.97
C THR A 20 6.76 -5.88 4.54
N LYS A 21 5.93 -6.45 3.65
CA LYS A 21 5.79 -6.07 2.24
C LYS A 21 4.38 -6.37 1.72
N SER A 22 4.01 -5.75 0.60
CA SER A 22 2.70 -5.94 -0.04
C SER A 22 2.51 -7.37 -0.51
N THR A 23 1.39 -8.00 -0.15
CA THR A 23 1.01 -9.31 -0.68
C THR A 23 0.50 -9.24 -2.12
N LYS A 24 0.11 -8.05 -2.60
CA LYS A 24 -0.41 -7.83 -3.96
C LYS A 24 0.70 -7.58 -4.97
N ARG A 25 1.80 -6.96 -4.55
CA ARG A 25 2.86 -6.47 -5.42
C ARG A 25 3.76 -7.57 -5.96
N GLY A 26 3.88 -7.61 -7.28
CA GLY A 26 4.75 -8.53 -7.99
C GLY A 26 5.48 -7.92 -9.17
N LEU A 27 6.14 -8.77 -9.96
CA LEU A 27 6.93 -8.37 -11.13
C LEU A 27 6.69 -9.34 -12.29
N ALA A 28 6.56 -8.80 -13.51
CA ALA A 28 6.52 -9.55 -14.75
C ALA A 28 7.92 -9.51 -15.39
N TYR A 29 8.76 -10.52 -15.14
CA TYR A 29 10.14 -10.56 -15.64
C TYR A 29 10.72 -11.98 -15.58
N GLY A 30 11.60 -12.33 -16.53
CA GLY A 30 12.08 -13.71 -16.71
C GLY A 30 13.59 -13.91 -16.83
N TYR A 31 14.40 -12.93 -16.37
CA TYR A 31 15.86 -12.99 -16.46
C TYR A 31 16.53 -12.52 -15.17
N HIS A 32 15.95 -12.87 -14.02
CA HIS A 32 16.50 -12.47 -12.74
C HIS A 32 17.82 -13.19 -12.45
N SER A 33 18.79 -12.46 -11.90
CA SER A 33 19.86 -13.05 -11.11
C SER A 33 19.42 -13.26 -9.64
N ALA A 34 20.23 -14.00 -8.90
CA ALA A 34 20.13 -14.10 -7.44
C ALA A 34 20.12 -12.72 -6.75
N ALA A 35 21.01 -11.83 -7.18
CA ALA A 35 21.16 -10.50 -6.61
C ALA A 35 19.97 -9.61 -6.96
N ASP A 36 19.40 -9.72 -8.16
CA ASP A 36 18.18 -9.00 -8.54
C ASP A 36 17.01 -9.39 -7.63
N MET A 37 16.85 -10.69 -7.33
CA MET A 37 15.82 -11.16 -6.42
C MET A 37 15.97 -10.58 -5.02
N GLN A 38 17.20 -10.56 -4.51
CA GLN A 38 17.50 -9.97 -3.20
C GLN A 38 17.18 -8.47 -3.17
N ALA A 39 17.52 -7.75 -4.23
CA ALA A 39 17.24 -6.31 -4.33
C ALA A 39 15.73 -6.01 -4.38
N LEU A 40 14.93 -6.87 -5.03
CA LEU A 40 13.48 -6.71 -5.15
C LEU A 40 12.71 -7.23 -3.93
N ALA A 41 13.28 -8.19 -3.18
CA ALA A 41 12.64 -8.90 -2.08
C ALA A 41 11.98 -8.02 -1.00
N PRO A 42 12.49 -6.82 -0.65
CA PRO A 42 11.83 -5.94 0.31
C PRO A 42 10.46 -5.45 -0.14
N GLY A 43 10.19 -5.36 -1.46
CA GLY A 43 8.96 -4.78 -1.98
C GLY A 43 7.98 -5.75 -2.62
N ILE A 44 8.48 -6.84 -3.23
CA ILE A 44 7.64 -7.79 -3.99
C ILE A 44 7.39 -9.10 -3.23
N SER A 45 6.19 -9.64 -3.39
CA SER A 45 5.79 -10.93 -2.79
C SER A 45 5.57 -12.03 -3.80
N TRP A 46 5.57 -11.72 -5.10
CA TRP A 46 5.45 -12.73 -6.14
C TRP A 46 6.03 -12.25 -7.47
N TRP A 47 6.30 -13.17 -8.39
CA TRP A 47 6.58 -12.84 -9.78
C TRP A 47 6.12 -13.97 -10.72
N TYR A 48 6.14 -13.69 -12.01
CA TYR A 48 6.08 -14.72 -13.06
C TYR A 48 6.98 -14.31 -14.24
N ASN A 49 7.31 -15.28 -15.09
CA ASN A 49 8.26 -15.13 -16.20
C ASN A 49 7.70 -15.64 -17.54
N TRP A 50 6.37 -15.73 -17.67
CA TRP A 50 5.66 -16.33 -18.82
C TRP A 50 5.87 -17.85 -19.04
N TYR A 51 6.67 -18.53 -18.20
CA TYR A 51 6.90 -19.97 -18.28
C TYR A 51 6.20 -20.74 -17.15
N SER A 52 6.17 -22.07 -17.30
CA SER A 52 5.68 -22.99 -16.27
C SER A 52 6.71 -23.30 -15.18
N ARG A 53 7.97 -22.84 -15.34
CA ARG A 53 9.09 -23.07 -14.40
C ARG A 53 9.90 -21.78 -14.17
N PRO A 54 10.42 -21.57 -12.94
CA PRO A 54 11.29 -20.44 -12.64
C PRO A 54 12.64 -20.57 -13.38
N GLU A 55 13.35 -19.46 -13.52
CA GLU A 55 14.72 -19.46 -14.02
C GLU A 55 15.61 -20.31 -13.11
N ALA A 56 16.46 -21.16 -13.68
CA ALA A 56 17.28 -22.11 -12.92
C ALA A 56 18.17 -21.42 -11.87
N GLY A 57 18.68 -20.23 -12.19
CA GLY A 57 19.56 -19.46 -11.30
C GLY A 57 18.89 -18.88 -10.06
N VAL A 58 17.55 -18.83 -10.00
CA VAL A 58 16.80 -18.30 -8.85
C VAL A 58 15.90 -19.33 -8.18
N ALA A 59 15.74 -20.52 -8.78
CA ALA A 59 14.78 -21.54 -8.36
C ALA A 59 14.89 -21.96 -6.88
N THR A 60 16.10 -21.93 -6.31
CA THR A 60 16.38 -22.28 -4.90
C THR A 60 16.44 -21.07 -3.97
N ILE A 61 16.42 -19.86 -4.51
CA ILE A 61 16.70 -18.61 -3.77
C ILE A 61 15.40 -17.98 -3.29
N TYR A 62 14.43 -17.86 -4.18
CA TYR A 62 13.21 -17.14 -3.90
C TYR A 62 12.33 -17.66 -2.78
N PRO A 63 12.25 -18.99 -2.53
CA PRO A 63 11.44 -19.46 -1.42
C PRO A 63 11.96 -18.89 -0.10
N GLY A 64 13.29 -18.77 0.05
CA GLY A 64 13.94 -18.19 1.22
C GLY A 64 13.73 -16.69 1.38
N LEU A 65 13.37 -15.99 0.30
CA LEU A 65 13.05 -14.55 0.31
C LEU A 65 11.56 -14.28 0.56
N GLY A 66 10.76 -15.34 0.78
CA GLY A 66 9.31 -15.21 0.94
C GLY A 66 8.65 -14.60 -0.29
N ILE A 67 9.09 -14.98 -1.48
CA ILE A 67 8.50 -14.56 -2.76
C ILE A 67 7.85 -15.77 -3.41
N ASP A 68 6.62 -15.66 -3.91
CA ASP A 68 5.94 -16.76 -4.61
C ASP A 68 6.29 -16.72 -6.11
N TYR A 69 6.76 -17.84 -6.68
CA TYR A 69 6.75 -18.02 -8.13
C TYR A 69 5.37 -18.43 -8.61
N VAL A 70 4.85 -17.76 -9.64
CA VAL A 70 3.56 -18.10 -10.27
C VAL A 70 3.80 -18.66 -11.68
N PRO A 71 3.58 -19.97 -11.93
CA PRO A 71 3.71 -20.56 -13.25
C PRO A 71 2.62 -20.07 -14.22
N MET A 72 2.93 -20.09 -15.50
CA MET A 72 2.02 -19.77 -16.59
C MET A 72 2.04 -20.86 -17.66
N GLN A 73 0.86 -21.18 -18.22
CA GLN A 73 0.77 -21.88 -19.50
C GLN A 73 0.47 -20.85 -20.58
N TRP A 74 1.51 -20.36 -21.25
CA TRP A 74 1.43 -19.20 -22.14
C TRP A 74 0.47 -19.38 -23.32
N GLY A 75 0.45 -20.54 -23.97
CA GLY A 75 -0.41 -20.78 -25.14
C GLY A 75 -0.68 -22.27 -25.38
N ARG A 76 -0.89 -22.66 -26.64
CA ARG A 76 -1.14 -24.07 -27.03
C ARG A 76 0.05 -25.01 -26.84
N ASP A 77 1.25 -24.45 -26.79
CA ASP A 77 2.49 -25.20 -26.73
C ASP A 77 3.22 -24.97 -25.41
N LEU A 78 3.96 -25.99 -24.98
CA LEU A 78 4.93 -25.95 -23.90
C LEU A 78 6.28 -26.38 -24.48
N ASP A 79 7.27 -25.49 -24.45
CA ASP A 79 8.59 -25.71 -25.04
C ASP A 79 8.50 -26.17 -26.52
N GLY A 80 7.68 -25.49 -27.33
CA GLY A 80 7.58 -25.70 -28.79
C GLY A 80 6.75 -26.90 -29.24
N THR A 81 6.05 -27.58 -28.33
CA THR A 81 5.17 -28.72 -28.65
C THR A 81 3.88 -28.65 -27.85
N PRO A 82 2.76 -29.22 -28.33
CA PRO A 82 1.48 -29.17 -27.61
C PRO A 82 1.63 -29.63 -26.16
N PHE A 83 1.11 -28.83 -25.22
CA PHE A 83 1.23 -29.14 -23.80
C PHE A 83 0.29 -30.29 -23.41
N THR A 84 0.72 -31.09 -22.43
CA THR A 84 -0.12 -32.11 -21.78
C THR A 84 -0.17 -31.85 -20.29
N ALA A 85 -1.17 -32.40 -19.60
CA ALA A 85 -1.28 -32.27 -18.15
C ALA A 85 -0.04 -32.81 -17.43
N ASP A 86 0.54 -33.92 -17.90
CA ASP A 86 1.73 -34.52 -17.30
C ASP A 86 2.96 -33.61 -17.45
N ARG A 87 3.20 -33.07 -18.66
CA ARG A 87 4.36 -32.20 -18.92
C ARG A 87 4.25 -30.87 -18.16
N LEU A 88 3.07 -30.26 -18.17
CA LEU A 88 2.84 -29.01 -17.45
C LEU A 88 2.96 -29.22 -15.93
N ALA A 89 2.36 -30.29 -15.39
CA ALA A 89 2.47 -30.61 -13.97
C ALA A 89 3.92 -30.92 -13.55
N ALA A 90 4.73 -31.54 -14.42
CA ALA A 90 6.14 -31.81 -14.14
C ALA A 90 6.99 -30.53 -14.04
N ASN A 91 6.69 -29.50 -14.85
CA ASN A 91 7.41 -28.22 -14.83
C ASN A 91 7.07 -27.34 -13.62
N ILE A 92 5.85 -27.45 -13.09
CA ILE A 92 5.38 -26.59 -11.99
C ILE A 92 6.09 -26.96 -10.68
N PRO A 93 6.83 -26.01 -10.05
CA PRO A 93 7.55 -26.27 -8.81
C PRO A 93 6.61 -26.58 -7.65
N ALA A 94 7.12 -27.34 -6.67
CA ALA A 94 6.40 -27.59 -5.42
C ALA A 94 6.13 -26.26 -4.68
N GLY A 95 4.98 -26.16 -4.01
CA GLY A 95 4.59 -24.96 -3.28
C GLY A 95 3.94 -23.85 -4.13
N ALA A 96 3.87 -24.00 -5.45
CA ALA A 96 3.04 -23.15 -6.29
C ALA A 96 1.57 -23.21 -5.83
N LYS A 97 0.91 -22.06 -5.81
CA LYS A 97 -0.48 -21.90 -5.33
C LYS A 97 -1.46 -21.53 -6.44
N TYR A 98 -0.94 -20.99 -7.54
CA TYR A 98 -1.71 -20.42 -8.65
C TYR A 98 -1.13 -20.92 -9.97
N LEU A 99 -1.94 -20.91 -11.02
CA LEU A 99 -1.52 -21.12 -12.40
C LEU A 99 -2.17 -20.05 -13.29
N LEU A 100 -1.35 -19.24 -13.95
CA LEU A 100 -1.79 -18.29 -14.95
C LEU A 100 -2.16 -19.02 -16.25
N GLY A 101 -3.31 -18.65 -16.81
CA GLY A 101 -3.77 -19.14 -18.12
C GLY A 101 -3.00 -18.52 -19.29
N PHE A 102 -3.60 -18.56 -20.48
CA PHE A 102 -2.95 -18.14 -21.72
C PHE A 102 -2.66 -16.63 -21.77
N ASN A 103 -1.53 -16.26 -22.37
CA ASN A 103 -1.04 -14.89 -22.50
C ASN A 103 -1.61 -14.21 -23.73
N GLU A 104 -2.41 -13.16 -23.52
CA GLU A 104 -2.96 -12.31 -24.59
C GLU A 104 -3.52 -13.12 -25.78
N PRO A 105 -4.37 -14.14 -25.53
CA PRO A 105 -4.79 -15.04 -26.60
C PRO A 105 -5.60 -14.32 -27.69
N ASN A 106 -6.16 -13.15 -27.38
CA ASN A 106 -6.88 -12.33 -28.34
C ASN A 106 -5.96 -11.63 -29.36
N PHE A 107 -4.64 -11.57 -29.13
CA PHE A 107 -3.65 -11.01 -30.05
C PHE A 107 -3.06 -12.10 -30.95
N ARG A 108 -2.94 -11.82 -32.25
CA ARG A 108 -2.33 -12.77 -33.21
C ARG A 108 -0.84 -12.95 -33.03
N SER A 109 -0.16 -11.94 -32.47
CA SER A 109 1.28 -11.95 -32.18
C SER A 109 1.65 -12.67 -30.88
N GLN A 110 0.65 -13.04 -30.06
CA GLN A 110 0.82 -13.67 -28.76
C GLN A 110 0.29 -15.11 -28.80
N ALA A 111 -0.46 -15.57 -27.78
CA ALA A 111 -0.91 -16.96 -27.75
C ALA A 111 -1.82 -17.34 -28.92
N ASN A 112 -2.48 -16.36 -29.55
CA ASN A 112 -3.23 -16.51 -30.79
C ASN A 112 -4.21 -17.69 -30.72
N LEU A 113 -5.21 -17.55 -29.84
CA LEU A 113 -6.26 -18.52 -29.62
C LEU A 113 -7.60 -17.82 -29.69
N THR A 114 -8.51 -18.32 -30.52
CA THR A 114 -9.92 -17.89 -30.42
C THR A 114 -10.49 -18.29 -29.05
N PRO A 115 -11.59 -17.66 -28.59
CA PRO A 115 -12.21 -18.05 -27.33
C PRO A 115 -12.58 -19.53 -27.26
N THR A 116 -13.09 -20.11 -28.36
CA THR A 116 -13.40 -21.54 -28.44
C THR A 116 -12.16 -22.42 -28.36
N GLN A 117 -11.04 -22.02 -28.99
CA GLN A 117 -9.78 -22.76 -28.89
C GLN A 117 -9.20 -22.73 -27.48
N ALA A 118 -9.21 -21.57 -26.82
CA ALA A 118 -8.78 -21.43 -25.43
C ALA A 118 -9.67 -22.28 -24.50
N ALA A 119 -10.99 -22.26 -24.70
CA ALA A 119 -11.94 -23.08 -23.97
C ALA A 119 -11.69 -24.58 -24.15
N ALA A 120 -11.37 -25.03 -25.36
CA ALA A 120 -11.09 -26.44 -25.65
C ALA A 120 -9.80 -26.95 -24.95
N LEU A 121 -8.82 -26.07 -24.72
CA LEU A 121 -7.56 -26.40 -24.03
C LEU A 121 -7.68 -26.30 -22.50
N TRP A 122 -8.66 -25.56 -21.99
CA TRP A 122 -8.82 -25.26 -20.57
C TRP A 122 -9.00 -26.49 -19.64
N PRO A 123 -9.70 -27.57 -20.05
CA PRO A 123 -9.81 -28.79 -19.24
C PRO A 123 -8.45 -29.38 -18.84
N THR A 124 -7.41 -29.23 -19.67
CA THR A 124 -6.06 -29.68 -19.36
C THR A 124 -5.44 -28.86 -18.22
N LEU A 125 -5.67 -27.54 -18.18
CA LEU A 125 -5.24 -26.67 -17.06
C LEU A 125 -5.99 -27.03 -15.77
N GLN A 126 -7.29 -27.32 -15.85
CA GLN A 126 -8.08 -27.78 -14.70
C GLN A 126 -7.56 -29.10 -14.11
N GLU A 127 -7.18 -30.05 -14.95
CA GLU A 127 -6.61 -31.31 -14.48
C GLU A 127 -5.27 -31.08 -13.74
N VAL A 128 -4.40 -30.22 -14.27
CA VAL A 128 -3.16 -29.82 -13.58
C VAL A 128 -3.46 -29.13 -12.26
N ALA A 129 -4.39 -28.18 -12.25
CA ALA A 129 -4.80 -27.46 -11.05
C ALA A 129 -5.35 -28.41 -9.97
N ARG A 130 -6.16 -29.40 -10.36
CA ARG A 130 -6.65 -30.44 -9.45
C ARG A 130 -5.51 -31.30 -8.88
N ARG A 131 -4.56 -31.74 -9.72
CA ARG A 131 -3.42 -32.58 -9.29
C ARG A 131 -2.46 -31.86 -8.34
N LYS A 132 -2.28 -30.55 -8.54
CA LYS A 132 -1.31 -29.71 -7.84
C LYS A 132 -1.95 -28.78 -6.80
N ASN A 133 -3.27 -28.86 -6.61
CA ASN A 133 -4.06 -27.99 -5.74
C ASN A 133 -3.85 -26.49 -6.03
N LEU A 134 -3.93 -26.11 -7.30
CA LEU A 134 -3.73 -24.73 -7.75
C LEU A 134 -5.05 -24.02 -7.97
N LYS A 135 -5.02 -22.70 -7.80
CA LYS A 135 -6.07 -21.79 -8.26
C LYS A 135 -5.79 -21.33 -9.69
N LEU A 136 -6.83 -21.30 -10.52
CA LEU A 136 -6.71 -20.91 -11.92
C LEU A 136 -7.02 -19.44 -12.13
N VAL A 137 -6.08 -18.74 -12.76
CA VAL A 137 -6.28 -17.37 -13.23
C VAL A 137 -6.61 -17.43 -14.72
N SER A 138 -7.63 -16.71 -15.17
CA SER A 138 -8.12 -16.70 -16.55
C SER A 138 -7.01 -16.44 -17.58
N PRO A 139 -7.29 -16.61 -18.88
CA PRO A 139 -6.41 -16.00 -19.88
C PRO A 139 -6.25 -14.51 -19.59
N ALA A 140 -5.02 -14.01 -19.70
CA ALA A 140 -4.68 -12.61 -19.48
C ALA A 140 -4.94 -11.84 -20.78
N VAL A 141 -5.84 -10.86 -20.74
CA VAL A 141 -6.33 -10.17 -21.95
C VAL A 141 -6.00 -8.68 -21.92
N ASN A 142 -5.94 -8.06 -23.11
CA ASN A 142 -5.81 -6.62 -23.27
C ASN A 142 -6.60 -6.09 -24.49
N TYR A 143 -6.74 -4.77 -24.63
CA TYR A 143 -7.24 -4.17 -25.86
C TYR A 143 -6.24 -4.42 -26.98
N CYS A 144 -6.75 -5.00 -28.07
CA CYS A 144 -5.93 -5.53 -29.13
C CYS A 144 -6.09 -4.71 -30.42
N GLY A 145 -4.99 -4.51 -31.14
CA GLY A 145 -4.98 -3.91 -32.48
C GLY A 145 -5.11 -4.95 -33.61
N ASP A 146 -4.29 -6.01 -33.57
CA ASP A 146 -4.33 -7.13 -34.52
C ASP A 146 -4.81 -8.42 -33.84
N CYS A 147 -6.11 -8.69 -34.01
CA CYS A 147 -6.82 -9.62 -33.14
C CYS A 147 -7.31 -10.86 -33.84
N VAL A 148 -7.52 -11.90 -33.04
CA VAL A 148 -8.19 -13.11 -33.50
C VAL A 148 -9.64 -12.82 -33.83
N SER A 149 -10.17 -13.53 -34.83
CA SER A 149 -11.56 -13.46 -35.25
C SER A 149 -12.16 -14.86 -35.26
N GLU A 150 -13.41 -14.99 -34.83
CA GLU A 150 -14.16 -16.25 -34.84
C GLU A 150 -15.63 -15.95 -35.15
N ASN A 151 -16.26 -16.75 -36.03
CA ASN A 151 -17.68 -16.61 -36.37
C ASN A 151 -18.11 -15.19 -36.79
N GLY A 152 -17.25 -14.49 -37.52
CA GLY A 152 -17.51 -13.12 -37.98
C GLY A 152 -17.32 -12.02 -36.92
N VAL A 153 -16.88 -12.37 -35.71
CA VAL A 153 -16.56 -11.43 -34.63
C VAL A 153 -15.05 -11.32 -34.46
N THR A 154 -14.53 -10.11 -34.39
CA THR A 154 -13.13 -9.82 -34.02
C THR A 154 -13.08 -9.31 -32.59
N TYR A 155 -12.21 -9.91 -31.76
CA TYR A 155 -12.21 -9.67 -30.30
C TYR A 155 -11.23 -8.57 -29.90
N TYR A 156 -11.62 -7.31 -30.11
CA TYR A 156 -10.79 -6.15 -29.81
C TYR A 156 -10.68 -5.85 -28.31
N SER A 157 -11.77 -6.00 -27.56
CA SER A 157 -11.79 -5.68 -26.13
C SER A 157 -11.56 -6.91 -25.23
N PRO A 158 -10.96 -6.72 -24.04
CA PRO A 158 -10.81 -7.76 -23.03
C PRO A 158 -12.12 -8.49 -22.72
N THR A 159 -13.21 -7.72 -22.55
CA THR A 159 -14.50 -8.27 -22.15
C THR A 159 -15.16 -9.06 -23.26
N GLN A 160 -15.08 -8.63 -24.52
CA GLN A 160 -15.61 -9.42 -25.65
C GLN A 160 -14.96 -10.80 -25.72
N TYR A 161 -13.64 -10.87 -25.55
CA TYR A 161 -12.93 -12.14 -25.56
C TYR A 161 -13.32 -13.03 -24.38
N LEU A 162 -13.29 -12.49 -23.16
CA LEU A 162 -13.61 -13.24 -21.95
C LEU A 162 -15.08 -13.69 -21.91
N ASP A 163 -16.03 -12.86 -22.34
CA ASP A 163 -17.45 -13.24 -22.45
C ASP A 163 -17.63 -14.45 -23.37
N ALA A 164 -16.99 -14.43 -24.56
CA ALA A 164 -17.04 -15.54 -25.49
C ALA A 164 -16.32 -16.78 -24.96
N PHE A 165 -15.22 -16.63 -24.21
CA PHE A 165 -14.51 -17.73 -23.57
C PHE A 165 -15.38 -18.41 -22.49
N PHE A 166 -16.03 -17.63 -21.63
CA PHE A 166 -16.95 -18.15 -20.63
C PHE A 166 -18.21 -18.76 -21.24
N ALA A 167 -18.69 -18.22 -22.36
CA ALA A 167 -19.79 -18.83 -23.12
C ALA A 167 -19.38 -20.18 -23.74
N ALA A 168 -18.15 -20.29 -24.24
CA ALA A 168 -17.61 -21.54 -24.81
C ALA A 168 -17.26 -22.58 -23.74
N CYS A 169 -17.01 -22.17 -22.49
CA CYS A 169 -16.82 -23.09 -21.37
C CYS A 169 -17.56 -22.64 -20.08
N PRO A 170 -18.89 -22.82 -20.03
CA PRO A 170 -19.72 -22.32 -18.92
C PRO A 170 -19.46 -23.04 -17.59
N THR A 171 -18.88 -24.24 -17.63
CA THR A 171 -18.53 -25.04 -16.45
C THR A 171 -17.04 -24.99 -16.12
N CYS A 172 -16.24 -24.22 -16.86
CA CYS A 172 -14.81 -24.16 -16.60
C CYS A 172 -14.52 -23.47 -15.25
N GLN A 173 -13.61 -24.06 -14.48
CA GLN A 173 -13.11 -23.43 -13.27
C GLN A 173 -12.18 -22.27 -13.65
N VAL A 174 -12.56 -21.08 -13.21
CA VAL A 174 -11.72 -19.87 -13.21
C VAL A 174 -11.91 -19.19 -11.86
N ASP A 175 -10.84 -19.14 -11.06
CA ASP A 175 -10.86 -18.55 -9.72
C ASP A 175 -10.63 -17.03 -9.76
N TYR A 176 -9.85 -16.54 -10.74
CA TYR A 176 -9.44 -15.14 -10.87
C TYR A 176 -9.48 -14.66 -12.33
N ILE A 177 -9.63 -13.35 -12.54
CA ILE A 177 -9.55 -12.72 -13.87
C ILE A 177 -8.17 -12.06 -14.04
N ALA A 178 -7.45 -12.36 -15.13
CA ALA A 178 -6.21 -11.67 -15.49
C ALA A 178 -6.41 -10.64 -16.60
N VAL A 179 -5.65 -9.56 -16.51
CA VAL A 179 -5.66 -8.46 -17.49
C VAL A 179 -4.28 -7.80 -17.56
N HIS A 180 -3.92 -7.26 -18.73
CA HIS A 180 -2.76 -6.38 -18.92
C HIS A 180 -3.19 -4.96 -19.25
N THR A 181 -2.37 -3.94 -18.99
CA THR A 181 -2.64 -2.59 -19.50
C THR A 181 -1.36 -1.77 -19.61
N TYR A 182 -1.28 -0.92 -20.61
CA TYR A 182 -0.12 -0.07 -20.86
C TYR A 182 -0.48 1.41 -20.91
N VAL A 183 -1.53 1.80 -20.19
CA VAL A 183 -2.03 3.18 -20.16
C VAL A 183 -1.13 4.09 -19.32
N CYS A 184 -0.99 5.35 -19.71
CA CYS A 184 -0.19 6.33 -18.97
C CYS A 184 -1.01 7.18 -17.99
N GLU A 185 -2.34 7.11 -18.03
CA GLU A 185 -3.21 7.78 -17.06
C GLU A 185 -3.91 6.77 -16.14
N GLU A 186 -3.86 7.03 -14.84
CA GLU A 186 -4.43 6.16 -13.81
C GLU A 186 -5.94 5.94 -13.96
N ARG A 187 -6.66 6.93 -14.51
CA ARG A 187 -8.09 6.83 -14.80
C ARG A 187 -8.41 5.64 -15.71
N TRP A 188 -7.67 5.48 -16.81
CA TRP A 188 -7.91 4.40 -17.76
C TRP A 188 -7.62 3.03 -17.17
N LEU A 189 -6.67 2.95 -16.22
CA LEU A 189 -6.45 1.75 -15.41
C LEU A 189 -7.68 1.45 -14.53
N ARG A 190 -8.27 2.45 -13.87
CA ARG A 190 -9.50 2.26 -13.08
C ARG A 190 -10.64 1.74 -13.92
N ASP A 191 -10.89 2.37 -15.08
CA ASP A 191 -11.97 2.00 -15.99
C ASP A 191 -11.82 0.53 -16.41
N LYS A 192 -10.61 0.13 -16.79
CA LYS A 192 -10.30 -1.26 -17.15
C LYS A 192 -10.56 -2.24 -16.00
N ILE A 193 -10.18 -1.90 -14.77
CA ILE A 193 -10.45 -2.74 -13.60
C ILE A 193 -11.96 -2.79 -13.31
N ALA A 194 -12.68 -1.68 -13.46
CA ALA A 194 -14.12 -1.58 -13.23
C ALA A 194 -14.92 -2.48 -14.19
N GLU A 195 -14.55 -2.49 -15.48
CA GLU A 195 -15.19 -3.36 -16.49
C GLU A 195 -15.14 -4.85 -16.12
N LEU A 196 -14.02 -5.29 -15.52
CA LEU A 196 -13.81 -6.70 -15.16
C LEU A 196 -14.56 -7.12 -13.88
N LYS A 197 -15.00 -6.16 -13.04
CA LYS A 197 -15.77 -6.47 -11.83
C LYS A 197 -17.08 -7.21 -12.16
N LYS A 198 -17.58 -7.09 -13.39
CA LYS A 198 -18.78 -7.82 -13.86
C LYS A 198 -18.68 -9.34 -13.71
N TYR A 199 -17.46 -9.91 -13.71
CA TYR A 199 -17.26 -11.35 -13.56
C TYR A 199 -17.35 -11.84 -12.11
N ASN A 200 -17.48 -10.92 -11.14
CA ASN A 200 -17.57 -11.21 -9.71
C ASN A 200 -16.47 -12.17 -9.21
N LYS A 201 -15.25 -11.93 -9.67
CA LYS A 201 -14.05 -12.69 -9.34
C LYS A 201 -12.91 -11.72 -9.02
N PRO A 202 -11.97 -12.05 -8.12
CA PRO A 202 -10.84 -11.18 -7.86
C PRO A 202 -9.92 -11.09 -9.08
N ILE A 203 -9.27 -9.93 -9.25
CA ILE A 203 -8.56 -9.52 -10.46
C ILE A 203 -7.05 -9.55 -10.23
N TRP A 204 -6.33 -10.06 -11.22
CA TRP A 204 -4.88 -9.98 -11.34
C TRP A 204 -4.54 -9.03 -12.49
N LEU A 205 -3.84 -7.94 -12.17
CA LEU A 205 -3.24 -7.08 -13.19
C LEU A 205 -1.83 -7.59 -13.48
N THR A 206 -1.69 -8.56 -14.37
CA THR A 206 -0.43 -9.31 -14.54
C THR A 206 0.64 -8.53 -15.29
N GLU A 207 0.28 -7.50 -16.06
CA GLU A 207 1.23 -6.55 -16.65
C GLU A 207 0.66 -5.15 -16.57
N PHE A 208 1.44 -4.21 -16.04
CA PHE A 208 1.17 -2.79 -16.20
C PHE A 208 2.41 -1.90 -16.22
N SER A 209 2.35 -0.85 -17.04
CA SER A 209 3.26 0.30 -17.04
C SER A 209 2.63 1.43 -17.90
N CYS A 210 3.27 2.60 -17.98
CA CYS A 210 2.86 3.64 -18.92
C CYS A 210 3.53 3.41 -20.27
N GLY A 211 2.75 3.15 -21.32
CA GLY A 211 3.25 2.81 -22.66
C GLY A 211 2.41 3.30 -23.85
N ASP A 212 1.29 3.99 -23.64
CA ASP A 212 0.36 4.44 -24.70
C ASP A 212 0.58 5.90 -25.15
N MET A 213 1.65 6.54 -24.69
CA MET A 213 2.09 7.85 -25.14
C MET A 213 3.21 7.75 -26.19
N PRO A 214 3.46 8.81 -27.00
CA PRO A 214 4.66 8.87 -27.83
C PRO A 214 5.93 8.64 -27.00
N ALA A 215 6.84 7.78 -27.48
CA ALA A 215 8.02 7.37 -26.73
C ALA A 215 8.87 8.55 -26.21
N SER A 216 8.95 9.65 -26.96
CA SER A 216 9.66 10.87 -26.54
C SER A 216 9.05 11.58 -25.33
N GLN A 217 7.79 11.29 -25.00
CA GLN A 217 7.06 11.88 -23.87
C GLN A 217 7.06 10.98 -22.63
N ILE A 218 7.41 9.70 -22.76
CA ILE A 218 7.50 8.75 -21.64
C ILE A 218 8.84 8.97 -20.91
N THR A 219 8.91 10.07 -20.16
CA THR A 219 10.06 10.39 -19.30
C THR A 219 10.06 9.55 -18.02
N LEU A 220 11.17 9.55 -17.28
CA LEU A 220 11.24 8.89 -15.98
C LEU A 220 10.22 9.46 -14.98
N ASP A 221 9.99 10.78 -14.99
CA ASP A 221 8.99 11.41 -14.12
C ASP A 221 7.55 11.00 -14.47
N VAL A 222 7.25 10.83 -15.76
CA VAL A 222 5.97 10.29 -16.22
C VAL A 222 5.78 8.86 -15.72
N GLN A 223 6.79 8.00 -15.84
CA GLN A 223 6.74 6.63 -15.32
C GLN A 223 6.56 6.61 -13.79
N LYS A 224 7.33 7.41 -13.05
CA LYS A 224 7.24 7.49 -11.58
C LYS A 224 5.88 7.99 -11.12
N LYS A 225 5.31 9.00 -11.79
CA LYS A 225 3.97 9.52 -11.50
C LYS A 225 2.92 8.44 -11.72
N TYR A 226 2.89 7.84 -12.91
CA TYR A 226 1.93 6.79 -13.23
C TYR A 226 2.07 5.60 -12.26
N LEU A 227 3.30 5.15 -11.99
CA LEU A 227 3.56 4.05 -11.06
C LEU A 227 3.00 4.35 -9.67
N THR A 228 3.25 5.55 -9.14
CA THR A 228 2.76 5.97 -7.81
C THR A 228 1.25 5.99 -7.76
N ASP A 229 0.60 6.60 -8.76
CA ASP A 229 -0.86 6.73 -8.82
C ASP A 229 -1.51 5.34 -8.98
N ALA A 230 -1.00 4.51 -9.89
CA ALA A 230 -1.49 3.17 -10.14
C ALA A 230 -1.32 2.26 -8.91
N VAL A 231 -0.16 2.22 -8.28
CA VAL A 231 0.06 1.39 -7.08
C VAL A 231 -0.84 1.86 -5.93
N ASN A 232 -0.97 3.17 -5.71
CA ASN A 232 -1.91 3.69 -4.73
C ASN A 232 -3.34 3.22 -4.99
N TYR A 233 -3.79 3.16 -6.24
CA TYR A 233 -5.09 2.59 -6.55
C TYR A 233 -5.16 1.08 -6.30
N LEU A 234 -4.22 0.32 -6.85
CA LEU A 234 -4.24 -1.14 -6.86
C LEU A 234 -4.12 -1.74 -5.45
N GLU A 235 -3.37 -1.09 -4.55
CA GLU A 235 -3.33 -1.46 -3.13
C GLU A 235 -4.69 -1.28 -2.44
N ASN A 236 -5.47 -0.30 -2.89
CA ASN A 236 -6.69 0.17 -2.23
C ASN A 236 -7.97 -0.35 -2.87
N GLU A 237 -7.88 -0.94 -4.06
CA GLU A 237 -9.00 -1.57 -4.76
C GLU A 237 -9.21 -3.01 -4.25
N PRO A 238 -10.35 -3.32 -3.59
CA PRO A 238 -10.61 -4.65 -3.04
C PRO A 238 -10.76 -5.74 -4.10
N ALA A 239 -11.21 -5.39 -5.32
CA ALA A 239 -11.31 -6.36 -6.40
C ALA A 239 -9.93 -6.81 -6.90
N VAL A 240 -8.88 -6.01 -6.74
CA VAL A 240 -7.51 -6.35 -7.15
C VAL A 240 -6.87 -7.25 -6.10
N PHE A 241 -6.61 -8.49 -6.49
CA PHE A 241 -5.92 -9.48 -5.68
C PHE A 241 -4.40 -9.34 -5.76
N ARG A 242 -3.87 -9.18 -6.98
CA ARG A 242 -2.43 -9.07 -7.26
C ARG A 242 -2.19 -8.19 -8.48
N TYR A 243 -1.02 -7.55 -8.53
CA TYR A 243 -0.57 -6.77 -9.68
C TYR A 243 0.93 -6.94 -9.91
N ALA A 244 1.40 -6.87 -11.15
CA ALA A 244 2.80 -7.02 -11.51
C ALA A 244 3.26 -5.98 -12.53
N TRP A 245 4.28 -5.20 -12.16
CA TRP A 245 4.87 -4.19 -13.04
C TRP A 245 5.58 -4.83 -14.23
N PHE A 246 5.50 -4.19 -15.39
CA PHE A 246 6.27 -4.54 -16.58
C PHE A 246 7.34 -3.45 -16.83
N SER A 247 8.63 -3.68 -16.58
CA SER A 247 9.29 -4.96 -16.25
C SER A 247 10.59 -4.74 -15.44
N GLY A 248 11.34 -5.82 -15.18
CA GLY A 248 12.67 -5.76 -14.57
C GLY A 248 13.67 -5.06 -15.49
N ARG A 249 13.88 -5.62 -16.69
CA ARG A 249 14.69 -5.04 -17.78
C ARG A 249 14.03 -5.33 -19.13
N ASN A 250 13.59 -4.30 -19.83
CA ASN A 250 12.95 -4.33 -21.13
C ASN A 250 13.19 -2.97 -21.84
N ASN A 251 13.30 -2.97 -23.16
CA ASN A 251 13.63 -1.79 -23.96
C ASN A 251 12.49 -1.35 -24.91
N GLU A 252 11.32 -1.97 -24.83
CA GLU A 252 10.16 -1.69 -25.67
C GLU A 252 9.47 -0.39 -25.26
N ILE A 253 9.45 -0.08 -23.96
CA ILE A 253 8.86 1.13 -23.41
C ILE A 253 9.96 1.95 -22.71
N PRO A 254 10.10 3.24 -22.99
CA PRO A 254 11.10 4.08 -22.34
C PRO A 254 10.93 4.13 -20.81
N ASN A 255 12.06 4.10 -20.10
CA ASN A 255 12.16 4.32 -18.65
C ASN A 255 11.37 3.34 -17.74
N ILE A 256 10.98 2.15 -18.22
CA ILE A 256 10.19 1.17 -17.43
C ILE A 256 10.99 0.30 -16.46
N ASN A 257 12.32 0.27 -16.59
CA ASN A 257 13.14 -0.74 -15.95
C ASN A 257 13.23 -0.52 -14.44
N LEU A 258 12.86 -1.52 -13.66
CA LEU A 258 13.09 -1.52 -12.21
C LEU A 258 14.53 -1.92 -11.84
N LEU A 259 15.20 -2.67 -12.70
CA LEU A 259 16.57 -3.15 -12.49
C LEU A 259 17.53 -2.44 -13.45
N ALA A 260 18.67 -1.97 -12.92
CA ALA A 260 19.74 -1.40 -13.71
C ALA A 260 20.45 -2.51 -14.51
N PRO A 261 21.24 -2.18 -15.55
CA PRO A 261 22.00 -3.18 -16.31
C PRO A 261 22.91 -4.04 -15.43
N ALA A 262 23.46 -3.47 -14.36
CA ALA A 262 24.19 -4.20 -13.34
C ALA A 262 23.26 -5.07 -12.48
N SER A 263 23.69 -6.30 -12.24
CA SER A 263 23.00 -7.27 -11.38
C SER A 263 22.83 -6.74 -9.94
N GLY A 264 21.66 -6.93 -9.35
CA GLY A 264 21.36 -6.56 -7.97
C GLY A 264 21.18 -5.06 -7.70
N GLN A 265 21.18 -4.23 -8.74
CA GLN A 265 20.98 -2.80 -8.61
C GLN A 265 19.60 -2.39 -9.09
N LEU A 266 18.83 -1.73 -8.23
CA LEU A 266 17.56 -1.09 -8.59
C LEU A 266 17.84 0.24 -9.30
N THR A 267 17.06 0.54 -10.34
CA THR A 267 16.97 1.90 -10.88
C THR A 267 16.24 2.82 -9.89
N GLU A 268 16.17 4.12 -10.19
CA GLU A 268 15.33 5.05 -9.43
C GLU A 268 13.85 4.63 -9.40
N LEU A 269 13.32 4.15 -10.53
CA LEU A 269 11.95 3.60 -10.60
C LEU A 269 11.81 2.32 -9.78
N GLY A 270 12.83 1.45 -9.79
CA GLY A 270 12.89 0.25 -8.96
C GLY A 270 12.85 0.54 -7.47
N GLN A 271 13.65 1.51 -7.02
CA GLN A 271 13.69 1.97 -5.63
C GLN A 271 12.33 2.54 -5.20
N LEU A 272 11.68 3.31 -6.08
CA LEU A 272 10.32 3.77 -5.85
C LEU A 272 9.36 2.58 -5.70
N TYR A 273 9.33 1.65 -6.67
CA TYR A 273 8.39 0.53 -6.66
C TYR A 273 8.44 -0.32 -5.40
N VAL A 274 9.65 -0.65 -4.92
CA VAL A 274 9.80 -1.48 -3.72
C VAL A 274 9.47 -0.74 -2.43
N SER A 275 9.57 0.60 -2.42
CA SER A 275 9.31 1.44 -1.25
C SER A 275 7.89 1.99 -1.16
N LEU A 276 7.11 1.93 -2.25
CA LEU A 276 5.73 2.44 -2.27
C LEU A 276 4.89 1.80 -1.15
N PRO A 277 4.03 2.58 -0.48
CA PRO A 277 3.24 2.10 0.65
C PRO A 277 2.28 1.01 0.19
N PHE A 278 1.86 0.17 1.14
CA PHE A 278 0.83 -0.82 0.92
C PHE A 278 -0.07 -0.92 2.14
N SER A 279 -1.31 -1.27 1.85
CA SER A 279 -2.36 -1.40 2.84
C SER A 279 -2.32 -2.87 3.28
N GLY A 280 -1.69 -3.18 4.42
CA GLY A 280 -1.34 -4.54 4.87
C GLY A 280 -2.52 -5.48 5.11
N GLY A 281 -3.29 -5.81 4.08
CA GLY A 281 -4.52 -6.60 4.15
C GLY A 281 -5.74 -5.84 4.66
N SER A 282 -5.66 -4.52 4.86
CA SER A 282 -6.80 -3.64 5.10
C SER A 282 -6.58 -2.37 4.31
N ALA A 283 -7.50 -2.05 3.38
CA ALA A 283 -7.49 -0.81 2.60
C ALA A 283 -7.18 0.43 3.49
N PRO A 284 -6.72 1.58 2.96
CA PRO A 284 -6.51 2.77 3.77
C PRO A 284 -7.88 3.17 4.31
N GLN A 285 -8.05 2.91 5.59
CA GLN A 285 -9.27 3.00 6.39
C GLN A 285 -9.70 4.46 6.65
N ASN A 286 -9.50 5.36 5.69
CA ASN A 286 -9.81 6.76 5.90
C ASN A 286 -10.42 7.46 4.68
N LEU A 287 -10.95 6.72 3.70
CA LEU A 287 -11.98 7.28 2.81
C LEU A 287 -13.23 7.64 3.64
N LEU A 288 -13.55 8.91 3.69
CA LEU A 288 -14.74 9.45 4.33
C LEU A 288 -15.87 9.40 3.32
N THR A 289 -16.75 8.40 3.44
CA THR A 289 -17.88 8.24 2.53
C THR A 289 -18.94 9.31 2.82
N PRO A 290 -19.25 10.22 1.88
CA PRO A 290 -20.33 11.17 2.06
C PRO A 290 -21.68 10.46 2.18
N THR A 291 -22.53 10.97 3.05
CA THR A 291 -23.93 10.54 3.24
C THR A 291 -24.90 11.21 2.26
N GLY A 292 -24.45 12.27 1.58
CA GLY A 292 -25.21 12.96 0.55
C GLY A 292 -24.42 14.09 -0.09
N ALA A 293 -24.93 14.61 -1.21
CA ALA A 293 -24.37 15.76 -1.90
C ALA A 293 -25.48 16.70 -2.38
N VAL A 294 -25.18 18.01 -2.36
CA VAL A 294 -26.03 19.07 -2.91
C VAL A 294 -25.16 20.01 -3.75
N ALA A 295 -25.75 20.63 -4.76
CA ALA A 295 -25.03 21.55 -5.64
C ALA A 295 -25.82 22.85 -5.84
N SER A 296 -25.13 23.91 -6.25
CA SER A 296 -25.77 25.18 -6.64
C SER A 296 -26.72 25.02 -7.82
N SER A 297 -26.42 24.12 -8.75
CA SER A 297 -27.25 23.79 -9.91
C SER A 297 -26.84 22.46 -10.52
N SER A 298 -27.66 21.99 -11.47
CA SER A 298 -27.33 20.89 -12.36
C SER A 298 -27.68 21.24 -13.81
N GLU A 299 -26.82 20.87 -14.76
CA GLU A 299 -27.04 21.05 -16.21
C GLU A 299 -28.33 20.35 -16.67
N SER A 300 -28.64 19.19 -16.07
CA SER A 300 -29.87 18.43 -16.29
C SER A 300 -30.20 17.52 -15.11
N SER A 301 -31.37 16.89 -15.11
CA SER A 301 -31.75 15.90 -14.10
C SER A 301 -30.83 14.67 -14.06
N ALA A 302 -30.11 14.37 -15.16
CA ALA A 302 -29.17 13.25 -15.24
C ALA A 302 -27.79 13.56 -14.64
N THR A 303 -27.50 14.83 -14.33
CA THR A 303 -26.18 15.30 -13.87
C THR A 303 -26.23 15.89 -12.46
N GLY A 304 -27.03 15.26 -11.60
CA GLY A 304 -27.22 15.64 -10.20
C GLY A 304 -25.96 15.52 -9.36
N ALA A 305 -25.94 16.21 -8.20
CA ALA A 305 -24.81 16.21 -7.27
C ALA A 305 -24.39 14.81 -6.77
N ALA A 306 -25.36 13.89 -6.65
CA ALA A 306 -25.11 12.52 -6.20
C ALA A 306 -24.21 11.74 -7.16
N SER A 307 -24.22 12.09 -8.45
CA SER A 307 -23.40 11.46 -9.49
C SER A 307 -21.90 11.73 -9.35
N ALA A 308 -21.48 12.58 -8.40
CA ALA A 308 -20.06 12.84 -8.11
C ALA A 308 -19.56 12.10 -6.85
N ILE A 309 -20.40 11.28 -6.21
CA ILE A 309 -20.05 10.50 -5.01
C ILE A 309 -20.56 9.05 -5.11
N ASP A 310 -20.96 8.61 -6.30
CA ASP A 310 -21.55 7.29 -6.55
C ASP A 310 -20.50 6.24 -6.91
N ARG A 311 -19.22 6.63 -6.97
CA ARG A 311 -18.06 5.80 -7.34
C ARG A 311 -18.13 5.29 -8.77
N ASN A 312 -18.86 5.98 -9.64
CA ASN A 312 -19.02 5.60 -11.02
C ASN A 312 -18.49 6.70 -11.94
N LEU A 313 -17.29 6.50 -12.49
CA LEU A 313 -16.65 7.47 -13.40
C LEU A 313 -17.33 7.61 -14.77
N THR A 314 -18.46 6.92 -15.00
CA THR A 314 -19.31 7.08 -16.19
C THR A 314 -20.48 8.04 -15.96
N THR A 315 -20.78 8.37 -14.70
CA THR A 315 -21.76 9.38 -14.30
C THR A 315 -21.02 10.63 -13.81
N ARG A 316 -21.67 11.80 -13.86
CA ARG A 316 -21.05 13.07 -13.46
C ARG A 316 -22.05 14.03 -12.86
N TRP A 317 -21.61 14.82 -11.90
CA TRP A 317 -22.27 16.09 -11.62
C TRP A 317 -21.84 17.12 -12.67
N SER A 318 -22.77 17.94 -13.15
CA SER A 318 -22.51 19.05 -14.05
C SER A 318 -23.31 20.25 -13.61
N SER A 319 -22.69 21.42 -13.52
CA SER A 319 -23.39 22.67 -13.16
C SER A 319 -23.92 23.44 -14.37
N ASN A 320 -24.75 24.45 -14.11
CA ASN A 320 -25.05 25.50 -15.08
C ASN A 320 -23.78 26.23 -15.52
N PHE A 321 -23.85 26.83 -16.70
CA PHE A 321 -22.70 27.45 -17.37
C PHE A 321 -22.47 28.88 -16.85
N ALA A 322 -22.26 29.00 -15.54
CA ALA A 322 -22.09 30.26 -14.83
C ALA A 322 -21.02 30.13 -13.74
N ASP A 323 -20.52 31.28 -13.26
CA ASP A 323 -19.60 31.38 -12.14
C ASP A 323 -20.20 32.33 -11.08
N PRO A 324 -20.10 32.02 -9.77
CA PRO A 324 -19.57 30.79 -9.18
C PRO A 324 -20.59 29.63 -9.20
N GLN A 325 -20.11 28.40 -9.03
CA GLN A 325 -20.93 27.20 -8.75
C GLN A 325 -20.28 26.37 -7.64
N TYR A 326 -21.06 25.54 -6.95
CA TYR A 326 -20.53 24.68 -5.90
C TYR A 326 -21.12 23.28 -5.91
N LEU A 327 -20.32 22.35 -5.42
CA LEU A 327 -20.72 21.00 -5.02
C LEU A 327 -20.35 20.82 -3.55
N GLN A 328 -21.34 20.52 -2.72
CA GLN A 328 -21.23 20.33 -1.28
C GLN A 328 -21.53 18.87 -0.93
N LEU A 329 -20.69 18.28 -0.09
CA LEU A 329 -20.77 16.91 0.41
C LEU A 329 -21.11 16.93 1.91
N ASP A 330 -22.05 16.11 2.36
CA ASP A 330 -22.33 15.87 3.79
C ASP A 330 -21.62 14.60 4.26
N LEU A 331 -20.61 14.72 5.12
CA LEU A 331 -19.88 13.58 5.69
C LEU A 331 -20.61 12.93 6.88
N GLY A 332 -21.83 13.38 7.19
CA GLY A 332 -22.71 12.87 8.26
C GLY A 332 -22.35 13.37 9.66
N THR A 333 -21.05 13.42 9.98
CA THR A 333 -20.52 13.97 11.23
C THR A 333 -19.32 14.87 10.96
N VAL A 334 -18.89 15.68 11.93
CA VAL A 334 -17.62 16.40 11.83
C VAL A 334 -16.47 15.40 11.70
N LYS A 335 -15.66 15.54 10.64
CA LYS A 335 -14.46 14.75 10.35
C LYS A 335 -13.26 15.66 10.15
N ASP A 336 -12.07 15.12 10.43
CA ASP A 336 -10.82 15.71 9.96
C ASP A 336 -10.60 15.29 8.49
N ILE A 337 -10.18 16.21 7.65
CA ILE A 337 -10.02 16.04 6.20
C ILE A 337 -8.56 16.36 5.86
N ALA A 338 -7.84 15.36 5.35
CA ALA A 338 -6.42 15.42 5.04
C ALA A 338 -6.12 15.35 3.54
N ARG A 339 -7.06 14.84 2.74
CA ARG A 339 -6.92 14.75 1.29
C ARG A 339 -8.27 14.82 0.60
N VAL A 340 -8.32 15.44 -0.57
CA VAL A 340 -9.48 15.46 -1.46
C VAL A 340 -8.99 15.15 -2.87
N LYS A 341 -9.55 14.11 -3.48
CA LYS A 341 -9.27 13.73 -4.87
C LYS A 341 -10.47 14.07 -5.73
N ILE A 342 -10.28 14.82 -6.81
CA ILE A 342 -11.32 15.24 -7.74
C ILE A 342 -10.99 14.67 -9.11
N SER A 343 -11.93 13.93 -9.70
CA SER A 343 -11.85 13.46 -11.08
C SER A 343 -12.75 14.32 -11.93
N TRP A 344 -12.15 15.24 -12.69
CA TRP A 344 -12.85 16.14 -13.59
C TRP A 344 -13.22 15.46 -14.90
N GLU A 345 -14.28 15.96 -15.52
CA GLU A 345 -14.56 15.74 -16.92
C GLU A 345 -13.76 16.73 -17.80
N ALA A 346 -13.96 16.71 -19.13
CA ALA A 346 -13.31 17.66 -20.03
C ALA A 346 -13.63 19.12 -19.67
N ALA A 347 -14.81 19.41 -19.09
CA ALA A 347 -15.10 20.69 -18.46
C ALA A 347 -14.71 20.68 -16.97
N TYR A 348 -13.88 21.63 -16.55
CA TYR A 348 -13.30 21.64 -15.21
C TYR A 348 -13.20 23.05 -14.62
N GLY A 349 -12.92 23.13 -13.32
CA GLY A 349 -12.65 24.39 -12.64
C GLY A 349 -11.25 24.89 -12.93
N LYS A 350 -11.12 26.05 -13.58
CA LYS A 350 -9.83 26.73 -13.75
C LYS A 350 -9.35 27.27 -12.41
N ASP A 351 -10.26 27.89 -11.66
CA ASP A 351 -10.00 28.34 -10.29
C ASP A 351 -11.13 27.86 -9.38
N TYR A 352 -10.77 27.30 -8.22
CA TYR A 352 -11.73 26.84 -7.22
C TYR A 352 -11.12 26.79 -5.82
N GLN A 353 -11.99 26.71 -4.82
CA GLN A 353 -11.61 26.53 -3.42
C GLN A 353 -12.21 25.25 -2.85
N LEU A 354 -11.45 24.58 -1.98
CA LEU A 354 -12.00 23.60 -1.07
C LEU A 354 -12.31 24.29 0.24
N GLN A 355 -13.52 24.10 0.74
CA GLN A 355 -14.01 24.74 1.95
C GLN A 355 -14.65 23.71 2.89
N THR A 356 -14.52 23.93 4.19
CA THR A 356 -15.19 23.11 5.20
C THR A 356 -16.20 23.91 6.01
N SER A 357 -17.20 23.22 6.53
CA SER A 357 -18.22 23.79 7.40
C SER A 357 -18.71 22.76 8.43
N THR A 358 -19.11 23.22 9.61
CA THR A 358 -19.75 22.36 10.64
C THR A 358 -21.28 22.46 10.62
N ASP A 359 -21.83 23.56 10.10
CA ASP A 359 -23.26 23.89 10.09
C ASP A 359 -23.89 23.88 8.68
N GLY A 360 -23.07 23.82 7.64
CA GLY A 360 -23.50 23.87 6.23
C GLY A 360 -23.75 25.29 5.70
N THR A 361 -23.58 26.32 6.53
CA THR A 361 -23.85 27.72 6.19
C THR A 361 -22.62 28.62 6.31
N SER A 362 -21.76 28.36 7.29
CA SER A 362 -20.53 29.11 7.57
C SER A 362 -19.34 28.33 7.03
N TRP A 363 -18.58 28.92 6.11
CA TRP A 363 -17.55 28.22 5.35
C TRP A 363 -16.15 28.77 5.61
N THR A 364 -15.18 27.88 5.75
CA THR A 364 -13.75 28.20 5.87
C THR A 364 -12.99 27.57 4.71
N SER A 365 -12.23 28.36 3.95
CA SER A 365 -11.39 27.84 2.87
C SER A 365 -10.16 27.14 3.44
N ILE A 366 -9.96 25.89 3.02
CA ILE A 366 -8.84 25.02 3.45
C ILE A 366 -7.80 24.83 2.34
N HIS A 367 -8.17 25.10 1.09
CA HIS A 367 -7.27 25.06 -0.06
C HIS A 367 -7.80 25.93 -1.19
N THR A 368 -6.91 26.47 -2.03
CA THR A 368 -7.25 27.25 -3.23
C THR A 368 -6.40 26.77 -4.39
N VAL A 369 -7.05 26.48 -5.51
CA VAL A 369 -6.42 26.13 -6.78
C VAL A 369 -6.67 27.26 -7.77
N LEU A 370 -5.62 27.70 -8.44
CA LEU A 370 -5.65 28.70 -9.50
C LEU A 370 -5.02 28.13 -10.76
N ASN A 371 -5.59 28.46 -11.92
CA ASN A 371 -5.13 28.02 -13.23
C ASN A 371 -5.01 26.49 -13.41
N GLY A 372 -5.91 25.73 -12.79
CA GLY A 372 -5.98 24.27 -12.91
C GLY A 372 -5.97 23.78 -14.36
N ASP A 373 -5.59 22.53 -14.57
CA ASP A 373 -5.41 21.88 -15.86
C ASP A 373 -6.50 20.83 -16.17
N GLY A 374 -7.33 20.49 -15.17
CA GLY A 374 -8.39 19.51 -15.30
C GLY A 374 -7.88 18.10 -14.99
N GLY A 375 -8.49 17.08 -15.57
CA GLY A 375 -8.07 15.70 -15.30
C GLY A 375 -8.31 15.29 -13.84
N VAL A 376 -7.27 14.85 -13.15
CA VAL A 376 -7.38 14.41 -11.75
C VAL A 376 -6.57 15.31 -10.84
N ASP A 377 -7.26 16.00 -9.94
CA ASP A 377 -6.63 16.75 -8.86
C ASP A 377 -6.54 15.88 -7.61
N ASP A 378 -5.34 15.66 -7.09
CA ASP A 378 -5.11 14.91 -5.86
C ASP A 378 -4.49 15.81 -4.79
N ILE A 379 -5.36 16.45 -4.02
CA ILE A 379 -4.98 17.50 -3.08
C ILE A 379 -4.74 16.87 -1.72
N THR A 380 -3.48 16.78 -1.31
CA THR A 380 -3.05 16.18 -0.05
C THR A 380 -2.57 17.23 0.96
N GLY A 381 -2.30 16.82 2.20
CA GLY A 381 -1.76 17.72 3.24
C GLY A 381 -2.76 18.76 3.75
N LEU A 382 -4.06 18.50 3.57
CA LEU A 382 -5.10 19.40 4.03
C LEU A 382 -5.19 19.40 5.57
N ALA A 383 -5.44 20.56 6.13
CA ALA A 383 -5.76 20.74 7.55
C ALA A 383 -7.24 21.14 7.69
N GLY A 384 -8.13 20.35 7.09
CA GLY A 384 -9.57 20.61 7.10
C GLY A 384 -10.27 19.93 8.26
N ARG A 385 -11.27 20.60 8.85
CA ARG A 385 -12.19 19.98 9.80
C ARG A 385 -13.61 20.50 9.56
N GLY A 386 -14.56 19.59 9.42
CA GLY A 386 -15.95 19.94 9.13
C GLY A 386 -16.84 18.72 8.95
N ARG A 387 -18.15 18.93 9.05
CA ARG A 387 -19.15 17.95 8.62
C ARG A 387 -19.36 18.02 7.10
N TYR A 388 -19.29 19.24 6.57
CA TYR A 388 -19.46 19.48 5.15
C TYR A 388 -18.13 19.86 4.51
N LEU A 389 -17.89 19.32 3.32
CA LEU A 389 -16.86 19.79 2.40
C LEU A 389 -17.57 20.41 1.19
N ARG A 390 -17.07 21.53 0.68
CA ARG A 390 -17.58 22.16 -0.53
C ARG A 390 -16.43 22.48 -1.48
N LEU A 391 -16.56 22.02 -2.72
CA LEU A 391 -15.85 22.59 -3.84
C LEU A 391 -16.60 23.85 -4.29
N TYR A 392 -15.94 25.00 -4.24
CA TYR A 392 -16.49 26.29 -4.63
C TYR A 392 -15.72 26.81 -5.86
N GLY A 393 -16.29 26.58 -7.04
CA GLY A 393 -15.73 26.98 -8.32
C GLY A 393 -15.93 28.47 -8.58
N THR A 394 -14.83 29.19 -8.86
CA THR A 394 -14.82 30.64 -9.09
C THR A 394 -14.52 31.05 -10.51
N ARG A 395 -13.87 30.19 -11.31
CA ARG A 395 -13.69 30.40 -12.75
C ARG A 395 -13.67 29.06 -13.49
N ARG A 396 -14.53 28.91 -14.50
CA ARG A 396 -14.54 27.74 -15.40
C ARG A 396 -13.38 27.80 -16.40
N ALA A 397 -12.88 26.63 -16.80
CA ALA A 397 -11.83 26.53 -17.81
C ALA A 397 -12.34 26.50 -19.25
N THR A 398 -13.61 26.15 -19.43
CA THR A 398 -14.27 26.03 -20.74
C THR A 398 -15.54 26.88 -20.76
N ALA A 399 -16.23 26.93 -21.91
CA ALA A 399 -17.53 27.58 -22.02
C ALA A 399 -18.65 26.84 -21.26
N TYR A 400 -18.43 25.56 -20.93
CA TYR A 400 -19.38 24.69 -20.21
C TYR A 400 -19.30 24.90 -18.69
N GLY A 401 -20.17 24.23 -17.93
CA GLY A 401 -20.19 24.24 -16.46
C GLY A 401 -19.01 23.49 -15.84
N TYR A 402 -18.88 23.54 -14.52
CA TYR A 402 -18.05 22.60 -13.77
C TYR A 402 -18.64 21.19 -13.89
N SER A 403 -17.79 20.21 -14.18
CA SER A 403 -18.21 18.84 -14.46
C SER A 403 -17.27 17.85 -13.76
N ILE A 404 -17.79 17.10 -12.78
CA ILE A 404 -17.03 16.22 -11.89
C ILE A 404 -17.58 14.81 -12.02
N TYR A 405 -16.73 13.87 -12.42
CA TYR A 405 -17.04 12.44 -12.40
C TYR A 405 -17.10 11.91 -10.97
N GLU A 406 -16.10 12.22 -10.13
CA GLU A 406 -16.07 11.76 -8.74
C GLU A 406 -15.28 12.75 -7.87
N ILE A 407 -15.71 12.95 -6.62
CA ILE A 407 -14.96 13.62 -5.58
C ILE A 407 -14.85 12.73 -4.33
N GLU A 408 -13.62 12.35 -3.99
CA GLU A 408 -13.31 11.48 -2.89
C GLU A 408 -12.68 12.28 -1.74
N VAL A 409 -13.17 12.09 -0.52
CA VAL A 409 -12.68 12.79 0.68
C VAL A 409 -11.98 11.80 1.59
N TYR A 410 -10.79 12.14 2.05
CA TYR A 410 -9.98 11.29 2.90
C TYR A 410 -9.66 12.00 4.21
N GLY A 411 -9.87 11.30 5.31
CA GLY A 411 -9.39 11.70 6.62
C GLY A 411 -7.88 11.48 6.75
N PRO A 412 -7.27 11.98 7.83
CA PRO A 412 -5.87 11.69 8.14
C PRO A 412 -5.68 10.17 8.14
N ALA A 413 -4.54 9.74 7.61
CA ALA A 413 -4.16 8.33 7.60
C ALA A 413 -4.39 7.73 8.99
N THR A 414 -5.35 6.81 9.12
CA THR A 414 -5.46 5.95 10.31
C THR A 414 -4.54 4.77 10.11
N THR A 415 -3.29 5.05 9.76
CA THR A 415 -2.21 4.09 9.91
C THR A 415 -1.83 4.15 11.39
N PRO A 416 -1.70 3.02 12.11
CA PRO A 416 -0.70 2.96 13.18
C PRO A 416 0.57 3.59 12.62
N PRO A 417 1.25 4.51 13.32
CA PRO A 417 2.27 5.35 12.72
C PRO A 417 3.21 4.46 11.92
N ALA A 418 3.32 4.72 10.60
CA ALA A 418 4.29 4.04 9.78
C ALA A 418 5.65 4.46 10.32
N THR A 419 6.18 3.64 11.21
CA THR A 419 7.53 3.73 11.71
C THR A 419 8.43 3.44 10.53
N SER A 420 8.92 4.48 9.84
CA SER A 420 10.03 4.33 8.92
C SER A 420 11.22 3.86 9.76
N SER A 421 11.55 2.57 9.67
CA SER A 421 12.67 1.96 10.37
C SER A 421 13.74 1.54 9.38
N VAL A 422 14.97 1.99 9.58
CA VAL A 422 16.15 1.44 8.90
C VAL A 422 16.86 0.51 9.87
N THR A 423 17.23 -0.69 9.41
CA THR A 423 18.09 -1.61 10.17
C THR A 423 19.47 -1.60 9.53
N LEU A 424 20.50 -1.30 10.33
CA LEU A 424 21.91 -1.38 9.97
C LEU A 424 22.46 -2.65 10.59
N GLN A 425 23.06 -3.52 9.77
CA GLN A 425 23.77 -4.69 10.27
C GLN A 425 25.08 -4.23 10.93
N ALA A 426 25.44 -4.77 12.09
CA ALA A 426 26.59 -4.25 12.84
C ALA A 426 27.89 -4.36 12.04
N GLU A 427 28.07 -5.46 11.32
CA GLU A 427 29.21 -5.77 10.45
C GLU A 427 29.29 -4.90 9.19
N SER A 428 28.22 -4.15 8.88
CA SER A 428 28.16 -3.26 7.70
C SER A 428 28.73 -1.85 7.95
N TYR A 429 29.58 -1.69 8.97
CA TYR A 429 30.25 -0.42 9.23
C TYR A 429 31.11 0.00 8.02
N SER A 430 31.14 1.29 7.75
CA SER A 430 31.99 1.89 6.71
C SER A 430 33.44 2.07 7.18
N THR A 431 33.62 2.47 8.44
CA THR A 431 34.92 2.54 9.12
C THR A 431 34.74 2.21 10.59
N MET A 432 35.80 1.72 11.24
CA MET A 432 35.77 1.35 12.66
C MET A 432 37.14 1.52 13.32
N SER A 433 37.16 1.41 14.65
CA SER A 433 38.38 1.24 15.46
C SER A 433 38.16 0.17 16.53
N GLY A 434 39.12 -0.75 16.65
CA GLY A 434 39.26 -1.69 17.76
C GLY A 434 38.39 -2.96 17.72
N VAL A 435 37.35 -2.97 16.89
CA VAL A 435 36.38 -4.07 16.85
C VAL A 435 36.76 -5.21 15.89
N GLN A 436 36.18 -6.40 16.10
CA GLN A 436 36.35 -7.56 15.23
C GLN A 436 35.00 -8.22 14.91
N LEU A 437 34.96 -9.01 13.83
CA LEU A 437 33.78 -9.78 13.45
C LEU A 437 33.87 -11.22 13.93
N GLU A 438 32.76 -11.77 14.42
CA GLU A 438 32.60 -13.20 14.69
C GLU A 438 31.26 -13.75 14.20
N ALA A 439 31.08 -15.06 14.30
CA ALA A 439 29.83 -15.71 13.91
C ALA A 439 28.72 -15.42 14.92
N CYS A 440 27.59 -14.91 14.44
CA CYS A 440 26.45 -14.56 15.27
C CYS A 440 25.52 -15.77 15.48
N SER A 441 25.20 -16.05 16.75
CA SER A 441 24.24 -17.09 17.13
C SER A 441 22.80 -16.57 17.33
N ASP A 442 22.58 -15.26 17.16
CA ASP A 442 21.26 -14.66 17.27
C ASP A 442 20.34 -15.11 16.13
N THR A 443 19.05 -14.79 16.26
CA THR A 443 18.06 -15.03 15.20
C THR A 443 18.46 -14.29 13.92
N GLY A 444 18.63 -15.03 12.83
CA GLY A 444 19.09 -14.52 11.53
C GLY A 444 20.50 -14.97 11.16
N GLY A 445 21.31 -15.40 12.13
CA GLY A 445 22.71 -15.78 11.91
C GLY A 445 23.55 -14.62 11.38
N GLY A 446 24.60 -14.93 10.60
CA GLY A 446 25.49 -13.93 10.00
C GLY A 446 26.73 -13.65 10.84
N GLN A 447 27.19 -12.40 10.80
CA GLN A 447 28.29 -11.94 11.64
C GLN A 447 27.79 -10.92 12.66
N ASP A 448 28.40 -10.89 13.83
CA ASP A 448 28.24 -9.81 14.79
C ASP A 448 29.59 -9.12 15.02
N VAL A 449 29.54 -7.94 15.62
CA VAL A 449 30.73 -7.19 16.01
C VAL A 449 31.02 -7.44 17.49
N GLY A 450 32.21 -7.96 17.77
CA GLY A 450 32.71 -8.24 19.11
C GLY A 450 34.07 -7.59 19.38
N TRP A 451 34.72 -7.99 20.48
CA TRP A 451 35.95 -7.38 21.02
C TRP A 451 35.82 -5.87 21.26
N ILE A 452 34.61 -5.40 21.57
CA ILE A 452 34.34 -3.99 21.78
C ILE A 452 34.90 -3.57 23.14
N ASP A 453 36.01 -2.85 23.12
CA ASP A 453 36.63 -2.24 24.29
C ASP A 453 36.15 -0.79 24.51
N THR A 454 36.49 -0.24 25.67
CA THR A 454 36.16 1.16 25.97
C THR A 454 36.92 2.08 25.01
N ASN A 455 36.20 3.00 24.39
CA ASN A 455 36.63 3.94 23.34
C ASN A 455 36.67 3.38 21.90
N ASP A 456 36.21 2.15 21.68
CA ASP A 456 36.00 1.64 20.32
C ASP A 456 34.79 2.27 19.64
N TRP A 457 34.77 2.26 18.30
CA TRP A 457 33.70 2.89 17.54
C TRP A 457 33.51 2.29 16.14
N MET A 458 32.32 2.52 15.60
CA MET A 458 31.91 2.15 14.24
C MET A 458 31.15 3.32 13.62
N ILE A 459 31.40 3.60 12.33
CA ILE A 459 30.68 4.62 11.54
C ILE A 459 29.95 3.93 10.39
N TYR A 460 28.70 4.32 10.17
CA TYR A 460 27.84 3.91 9.05
C TYR A 460 27.55 5.14 8.19
N ASN A 461 28.02 5.13 6.94
CA ASN A 461 27.85 6.27 6.04
C ASN A 461 26.43 6.33 5.46
N SER A 462 26.02 7.54 5.08
CA SER A 462 24.80 7.79 4.31
C SER A 462 23.49 7.36 5.00
N VAL A 463 23.45 7.38 6.33
CA VAL A 463 22.22 7.09 7.09
C VAL A 463 21.27 8.27 7.00
N THR A 464 20.09 8.05 6.43
CA THR A 464 19.13 9.11 6.12
C THR A 464 18.00 9.16 7.15
N PHE A 465 17.81 10.34 7.73
CA PHE A 465 16.69 10.70 8.59
C PHE A 465 15.73 11.54 7.73
N PRO A 466 14.64 10.95 7.20
CA PRO A 466 13.82 11.59 6.16
C PRO A 466 13.07 12.84 6.64
N THR A 467 12.79 12.93 7.95
CA THR A 467 12.11 14.08 8.57
C THR A 467 12.75 14.44 9.91
N SER A 468 12.69 15.71 10.30
CA SER A 468 13.16 16.12 11.63
C SER A 468 12.23 15.58 12.71
N GLY A 469 12.77 15.23 13.87
CA GLY A 469 12.00 14.90 15.07
C GLY A 469 12.56 13.71 15.83
N ALA A 470 11.72 13.12 16.69
CA ALA A 470 12.13 12.00 17.52
C ALA A 470 12.32 10.71 16.72
N TYR A 471 13.37 9.96 17.03
CA TYR A 471 13.71 8.64 16.52
C TYR A 471 14.08 7.74 17.69
N THR A 472 13.59 6.50 17.67
CA THR A 472 14.05 5.43 18.57
C THR A 472 15.20 4.71 17.91
N ILE A 473 16.34 4.64 18.58
CA ILE A 473 17.50 3.85 18.18
C ILE A 473 17.54 2.62 19.08
N GLU A 474 17.49 1.45 18.48
CA GLU A 474 17.56 0.14 19.13
C GLU A 474 18.89 -0.53 18.78
N TYR A 475 19.48 -1.22 19.74
CA TYR A 475 20.72 -1.98 19.59
C TYR A 475 20.48 -3.41 20.05
N ARG A 476 20.78 -4.38 19.19
CA ARG A 476 20.74 -5.79 19.55
C ARG A 476 22.11 -6.21 20.05
N VAL A 477 22.21 -6.43 21.37
CA VAL A 477 23.48 -6.54 22.09
C VAL A 477 23.54 -7.79 22.95
N ALA A 478 24.74 -8.28 23.20
CA ALA A 478 25.04 -9.35 24.14
C ALA A 478 26.23 -8.96 25.02
N SER A 479 26.22 -9.34 26.30
CA SER A 479 27.32 -9.00 27.22
C SER A 479 27.31 -9.90 28.45
N PRO A 480 28.46 -10.46 28.88
CA PRO A 480 28.53 -11.20 30.14
C PRO A 480 28.41 -10.30 31.38
N SER A 481 28.86 -9.04 31.30
CA SER A 481 29.04 -8.14 32.46
C SER A 481 28.34 -6.79 32.34
N GLY A 482 27.67 -6.52 31.22
CA GLY A 482 27.12 -5.20 30.87
C GLY A 482 28.15 -4.26 30.25
N GLY A 483 27.68 -3.09 29.82
CA GLY A 483 28.47 -2.06 29.13
C GLY A 483 27.68 -0.77 28.88
N ARG A 484 28.17 0.10 28.00
CA ARG A 484 27.45 1.31 27.60
C ARG A 484 27.76 1.72 26.17
N VAL A 485 26.70 1.89 25.38
CA VAL A 485 26.77 2.34 23.99
C VAL A 485 26.24 3.77 23.86
N SER A 486 26.90 4.58 23.02
CA SER A 486 26.47 5.92 22.62
C SER A 486 26.24 5.97 21.12
N ALA A 487 25.33 6.85 20.68
CA ALA A 487 25.17 7.22 19.28
C ALA A 487 25.51 8.69 19.05
N ASP A 488 26.07 8.96 17.87
CA ASP A 488 26.42 10.29 17.40
C ASP A 488 26.21 10.42 15.88
N LEU A 489 26.32 11.66 15.39
CA LEU A 489 26.34 11.97 13.97
C LEU A 489 27.64 12.69 13.61
N ASN A 490 28.12 12.42 12.40
CA ASN A 490 29.29 13.04 11.79
C ASN A 490 30.55 12.88 12.64
N ALA A 491 30.90 11.62 12.93
CA ALA A 491 32.12 11.22 13.64
C ALA A 491 32.27 11.91 15.01
N GLY A 492 31.21 11.86 15.82
CA GLY A 492 31.18 12.39 17.18
C GLY A 492 30.78 13.87 17.28
N THR A 493 30.67 14.60 16.17
CA THR A 493 30.37 16.05 16.17
C THR A 493 29.02 16.36 16.83
N THR A 494 28.02 15.52 16.64
CA THR A 494 26.70 15.67 17.28
C THR A 494 26.38 14.43 18.11
N GLN A 495 26.43 14.54 19.43
CA GLN A 495 26.06 13.44 20.32
C GLN A 495 24.53 13.33 20.42
N LEU A 496 24.00 12.13 20.16
CA LEU A 496 22.55 11.88 20.20
C LEU A 496 22.08 11.35 21.56
N GLY A 497 22.93 10.55 22.22
CA GLY A 497 22.62 9.97 23.53
C GLY A 497 23.31 8.62 23.76
N ASN A 498 23.18 8.09 24.98
CA ASN A 498 23.73 6.79 25.35
C ASN A 498 22.72 5.93 26.12
N VAL A 499 22.91 4.61 26.06
CA VAL A 499 22.09 3.61 26.76
C VAL A 499 22.99 2.58 27.45
N ALA A 500 22.59 2.17 28.65
CA ALA A 500 23.26 1.11 29.39
C ALA A 500 22.94 -0.26 28.77
N ILE A 501 23.96 -1.10 28.65
CA ILE A 501 23.84 -2.50 28.21
C ILE A 501 23.83 -3.36 29.48
N PRO A 502 22.76 -4.15 29.73
CA PRO A 502 22.72 -5.05 30.88
C PRO A 502 23.61 -6.28 30.65
N ALA A 503 23.99 -6.95 31.73
CA ALA A 503 24.55 -8.30 31.64
C ALA A 503 23.46 -9.26 31.12
N THR A 504 23.70 -9.87 29.97
CA THR A 504 22.83 -10.84 29.32
C THR A 504 23.20 -12.30 29.64
N GLY A 505 24.29 -12.49 30.40
CA GLY A 505 24.75 -13.81 30.85
C GLY A 505 25.65 -14.55 29.87
N GLY A 506 26.08 -13.91 28.77
CA GLY A 506 27.05 -14.47 27.83
C GLY A 506 27.27 -13.59 26.60
N TRP A 507 28.36 -13.85 25.87
CA TRP A 507 28.76 -13.11 24.65
C TRP A 507 27.79 -13.26 23.48
N GLN A 508 26.94 -14.26 23.54
CA GLN A 508 26.03 -14.67 22.48
C GLN A 508 24.59 -14.81 22.99
N ASN A 509 24.31 -14.25 24.18
CA ASN A 509 22.96 -14.14 24.74
C ASN A 509 22.41 -12.75 24.43
N TRP A 510 21.47 -12.67 23.50
CA TRP A 510 21.10 -11.40 22.89
C TRP A 510 19.86 -10.76 23.51
N THR A 511 19.95 -9.47 23.85
CA THR A 511 18.83 -8.61 24.24
C THR A 511 18.80 -7.35 23.37
N THR A 512 17.69 -6.61 23.40
CA THR A 512 17.58 -5.32 22.70
C THR A 512 17.48 -4.20 23.73
N VAL A 513 18.36 -3.22 23.61
CA VAL A 513 18.30 -1.96 24.37
C VAL A 513 17.98 -0.81 23.43
N SER A 514 17.36 0.25 23.93
CA SER A 514 16.97 1.37 23.07
C SER A 514 17.03 2.72 23.77
N GLN A 515 17.07 3.78 22.96
CA GLN A 515 16.98 5.16 23.37
C GLN A 515 16.16 5.97 22.36
N THR A 516 15.52 7.06 22.79
CA THR A 516 14.83 7.99 21.89
C THR A 516 15.61 9.29 21.84
N VAL A 517 15.92 9.74 20.62
CA VAL A 517 16.74 10.92 20.34
C VAL A 517 16.02 11.84 19.34
N ASN A 518 16.31 13.13 19.33
CA ASN A 518 15.80 14.05 18.31
C ASN A 518 16.87 14.30 17.26
N VAL A 519 16.52 14.12 15.98
CA VAL A 519 17.43 14.30 14.85
C VAL A 519 16.79 15.24 13.83
N THR A 520 17.57 16.14 13.26
CA THR A 520 17.14 16.98 12.13
C THR A 520 17.13 16.15 10.85
N ALA A 521 16.20 16.41 9.93
CA ALA A 521 16.17 15.74 8.64
C ALA A 521 17.50 15.91 7.90
N GLY A 522 17.99 14.85 7.30
CA GLY A 522 19.25 14.86 6.56
C GLY A 522 19.89 13.50 6.48
N THR A 523 20.99 13.43 5.74
CA THR A 523 21.82 12.24 5.60
C THR A 523 23.13 12.47 6.35
N TYR A 524 23.48 11.54 7.22
CA TYR A 524 24.60 11.67 8.14
C TYR A 524 25.50 10.44 8.13
N ASN A 525 26.73 10.60 8.61
CA ASN A 525 27.53 9.48 9.06
C ASN A 525 27.09 9.15 10.49
N PHE A 526 26.41 8.02 10.68
CA PHE A 526 25.90 7.59 11.98
C PHE A 526 27.00 6.86 12.75
N GLY A 527 27.31 7.31 13.96
CA GLY A 527 28.33 6.74 14.82
C GLY A 527 27.75 5.89 15.94
N VAL A 528 28.44 4.80 16.25
CA VAL A 528 28.26 4.00 17.47
C VAL A 528 29.57 3.99 18.23
N PHE A 529 29.53 4.41 19.50
CA PHE A 529 30.72 4.57 20.35
C PHE A 529 30.58 3.81 21.66
N ALA A 530 31.62 3.06 22.03
CA ALA A 530 31.67 2.28 23.27
C ALA A 530 32.17 3.12 24.44
N GLN A 531 31.25 3.77 25.17
CA GLN A 531 31.58 4.49 26.40
C GLN A 531 32.07 3.57 27.52
N ALA A 532 31.59 2.33 27.51
CA ALA A 532 32.16 1.23 28.29
C ALA A 532 32.04 -0.04 27.45
N GLY A 533 33.17 -0.72 27.24
CA GLY A 533 33.28 -1.96 26.44
C GLY A 533 32.68 -3.19 27.13
N GLY A 534 33.00 -4.37 26.60
CA GLY A 534 32.59 -5.67 27.15
C GLY A 534 31.24 -6.19 26.61
N TRP A 535 30.90 -5.89 25.37
CA TRP A 535 29.64 -6.29 24.73
C TRP A 535 29.82 -6.55 23.23
N ASN A 536 28.91 -7.32 22.65
CA ASN A 536 28.80 -7.54 21.21
C ASN A 536 27.55 -6.82 20.65
N LEU A 537 27.58 -6.52 19.35
CA LEU A 537 26.51 -5.87 18.61
C LEU A 537 26.15 -6.66 17.36
N ASN A 538 24.88 -6.98 17.18
CA ASN A 538 24.36 -7.69 16.01
C ASN A 538 23.75 -6.72 14.99
N TRP A 539 22.83 -5.85 15.41
CA TRP A 539 22.25 -4.84 14.52
C TRP A 539 21.81 -3.59 15.28
N ILE A 540 21.65 -2.50 14.53
CA ILE A 540 21.08 -1.23 14.99
C ILE A 540 19.79 -1.00 14.20
N ARG A 541 18.70 -0.62 14.87
CA ARG A 541 17.47 -0.20 14.20
C ARG A 541 17.12 1.21 14.58
N ILE A 542 16.97 2.07 13.59
CA ILE A 542 16.60 3.48 13.76
C ILE A 542 15.19 3.65 13.23
N THR A 543 14.27 3.98 14.11
CA THR A 543 12.84 4.04 13.84
C THR A 543 12.34 5.46 14.10
N LYS A 544 11.71 6.11 13.11
CA LYS A 544 11.04 7.40 13.37
C LYS A 544 9.95 7.19 14.42
N ALA A 545 10.05 7.88 15.55
CA ALA A 545 8.98 7.89 16.52
C ALA A 545 7.78 8.63 15.88
N GLY A 546 6.65 7.93 15.77
CA GLY A 546 5.40 8.53 15.31
C GLY A 546 5.05 9.73 16.17
N SER A 547 4.56 10.80 15.56
CA SER A 547 3.94 11.88 16.31
C SER A 547 2.71 11.32 17.01
N THR A 548 2.86 10.92 18.27
CA THR A 548 1.72 10.94 19.16
C THR A 548 1.24 12.38 19.16
N THR A 549 -0.01 12.61 18.75
CA THR A 549 -0.72 13.80 19.17
C THR A 549 -0.48 13.89 20.66
N SER A 550 0.23 14.93 21.11
CA SER A 550 0.41 15.15 22.53
C SER A 550 -0.98 15.17 23.15
N ALA A 551 -1.32 14.12 23.89
CA ALA A 551 -2.29 14.26 24.95
C ALA A 551 -1.72 15.40 25.78
N ARG A 552 -2.38 16.57 25.72
CA ARG A 552 -2.01 17.69 26.58
C ARG A 552 -1.98 17.11 27.98
N SER A 553 -0.79 17.07 28.56
CA SER A 553 -0.61 16.94 29.99
C SER A 553 -1.59 17.94 30.59
N ALA A 554 -2.54 17.45 31.39
CA ALA A 554 -3.34 18.34 32.21
C ALA A 554 -2.33 19.22 32.94
N GLN A 555 -2.33 20.51 32.63
CA GLN A 555 -1.60 21.47 33.44
C GLN A 555 -2.22 21.37 34.83
N VAL A 556 -1.51 20.71 35.73
CA VAL A 556 -1.68 20.92 37.15
C VAL A 556 -1.32 22.38 37.35
N LEU A 557 -2.35 23.23 37.39
CA LEU A 557 -2.26 24.57 37.93
C LEU A 557 -1.79 24.42 39.37
N ALA A 558 -0.49 24.63 39.58
CA ALA A 558 0.05 24.89 40.90
C ALA A 558 -0.54 26.22 41.38
N THR A 559 -1.64 26.14 42.14
CA THR A 559 -2.14 27.26 42.92
C THR A 559 -1.14 27.52 44.05
N THR A 560 -0.40 28.61 43.94
CA THR A 560 0.31 29.23 45.04
C THR A 560 -0.70 29.72 46.08
N ALA A 561 -0.87 28.95 47.16
CA ALA A 561 -1.57 29.40 48.36
C ALA A 561 -0.54 29.93 49.35
N THR A 562 -0.51 31.25 49.52
CA THR A 562 0.12 31.94 50.64
C THR A 562 -0.62 31.62 51.93
N ALA A 563 0.15 31.37 52.99
CA ALA A 563 -0.34 31.09 54.33
C ALA A 563 -1.13 32.28 54.92
N GLY A 564 -2.28 32.00 55.55
CA GLY A 564 -3.05 33.00 56.28
C GLY A 564 -4.31 32.45 56.94
N ARG A 565 -4.13 31.80 58.11
CA ARG A 565 -5.05 31.66 59.26
C ARG A 565 -6.58 31.61 59.00
N ALA A 566 -7.21 30.50 59.40
CA ALA A 566 -7.92 30.36 60.69
C ALA A 566 -9.00 29.25 60.65
N GLN A 567 -8.79 28.25 61.50
CA GLN A 567 -9.76 27.49 62.32
C GLN A 567 -11.16 27.11 61.78
N ALA A 568 -11.32 25.78 61.66
CA ALA A 568 -12.35 24.93 62.27
C ALA A 568 -13.83 25.13 61.89
N LEU A 569 -14.43 24.09 61.28
CA LEU A 569 -15.37 23.19 61.97
C LEU A 569 -15.71 21.98 61.08
N GLU A 570 -15.48 20.76 61.57
CA GLU A 570 -16.11 19.54 61.04
C GLU A 570 -17.55 19.45 61.56
N VAL A 571 -18.53 19.07 60.71
CA VAL A 571 -19.64 18.16 61.06
C VAL A 571 -20.23 17.53 59.78
N TYR A 572 -20.28 16.19 59.70
CA TYR A 572 -21.25 15.42 58.89
C TYR A 572 -22.38 14.95 59.83
N PRO A 573 -23.66 14.83 59.38
CA PRO A 573 -24.15 13.48 59.05
C PRO A 573 -25.34 13.36 58.05
N ASN A 574 -25.29 12.27 57.27
CA ASN A 574 -26.33 11.25 56.93
C ASN A 574 -27.76 11.59 56.36
N PRO A 575 -28.37 10.65 55.58
CA PRO A 575 -29.64 10.72 54.82
C PRO A 575 -30.85 10.30 55.73
N PRO A 576 -32.11 9.95 55.34
CA PRO A 576 -32.67 9.44 54.06
C PRO A 576 -34.15 9.92 53.76
N PRO A 577 -35.15 9.07 53.37
CA PRO A 577 -35.77 8.98 52.04
C PRO A 577 -37.31 9.24 52.05
N ILE A 578 -38.04 8.87 50.96
CA ILE A 578 -39.48 8.47 50.84
C ILE A 578 -40.17 9.19 49.65
N ARG A 579 -41.12 8.68 48.86
CA ARG A 579 -41.60 7.35 48.41
C ARG A 579 -42.96 7.61 47.68
N TRP A 580 -43.21 6.91 46.56
CA TRP A 580 -44.48 6.53 45.89
C TRP A 580 -45.51 7.53 45.31
N ALA A 581 -45.99 7.11 44.12
CA ALA A 581 -47.39 6.89 43.73
C ALA A 581 -47.93 7.71 42.55
N SER A 582 -48.19 6.94 41.49
CA SER A 582 -49.05 7.12 40.33
C SER A 582 -50.35 7.90 40.55
N LEU A 583 -50.84 8.56 39.48
CA LEU A 583 -52.19 8.29 38.95
C LEU A 583 -52.33 8.76 37.51
N GLN A 584 -53.06 7.94 36.77
CA GLN A 584 -53.39 7.98 35.35
C GLN A 584 -54.31 9.16 35.00
N THR A 585 -54.31 9.58 33.73
CA THR A 585 -55.46 9.48 32.79
C THR A 585 -55.09 10.21 31.47
N GLN A 586 -54.98 9.50 30.34
CA GLN A 586 -56.05 9.11 29.40
C GLN A 586 -56.50 10.26 28.45
N ARG A 587 -56.05 10.24 27.18
CA ARG A 587 -56.84 9.90 25.96
C ARG A 587 -56.28 10.57 24.69
N TRP A 588 -56.20 9.75 23.64
CA TRP A 588 -55.87 10.03 22.23
C TRP A 588 -57.12 10.46 21.43
N PRO A 589 -57.11 10.45 20.08
CA PRO A 589 -56.59 11.41 19.09
C PRO A 589 -57.75 12.01 18.26
N VAL A 590 -57.50 12.80 17.20
CA VAL A 590 -58.22 12.80 15.88
C VAL A 590 -57.54 13.83 14.95
N ARG A 591 -57.20 13.39 13.73
CA ARG A 591 -56.86 14.20 12.53
C ARG A 591 -58.15 14.57 11.77
N PRO A 592 -58.18 15.59 10.90
CA PRO A 592 -57.52 15.55 9.58
C PRO A 592 -56.18 16.30 9.52
#